data_AF-A0A059LNK8-F1
#
_entry.id   AF-A0A059LNK8-F1
#
_cell.length_a   1.000
_cell.length_b   1.000
_cell.length_c   1.000
_cell.angle_alpha   90.00
_cell.angle_beta   90.00
_cell.angle_gamma   90.00
#
_symmetry.space_group_name_H-M   'P 1'
#
loop_
_entity.id
_entity.type
_entity.pdbx_description
1 polymer ?
#
loop_
_entity_poly.entity_id
_entity_poly.type
_entity_poly.pdbx_seq_one_letter_code
_entity_poly.pdbx_strand_id
1 'polypeptide(L)'
;MRILSSRCKMTEMNHLKHSGSSDKFIVNKKDAIPTQGLGNVVDSVSASLDGAVDSMSGSLRGATAAAGAQVGEALAHAQGYVDQGRGTLAGLEAQAFGLLKEGVRTAYEHQEATAAVALAAAAVLLPGPRRLLWRMTLGRLQSPEAGLRSAEQRAKALSEAVTFQKQEVSKLQERVALAQAEYERGRNKLEASAEELAKLSRRMRRAHEGAAELQDDLRRMRLPQSVPLRSAVAQHASTAEGQRKVVERMILDLARQGI
;
A
#
# COMPACT_ATOMS: atom_id res chain seq x y z
N MET A 1 21.26 -20.58 13.50
CA MET A 1 22.59 -20.44 12.84
C MET A 1 23.01 -18.97 12.82
N ARG A 2 24.29 -18.68 12.56
CA ARG A 2 24.90 -17.33 12.50
C ARG A 2 24.61 -16.70 11.11
N ILE A 3 24.12 -15.46 10.99
CA ILE A 3 24.75 -14.11 11.13
C ILE A 3 25.56 -13.67 9.88
N LEU A 4 25.16 -12.52 9.29
CA LEU A 4 25.86 -11.63 8.32
C LEU A 4 26.19 -12.25 6.93
N SER A 5 25.99 -11.60 5.77
CA SER A 5 26.28 -10.24 5.25
C SER A 5 27.64 -10.12 4.54
N SER A 6 27.61 -9.81 3.22
CA SER A 6 28.62 -9.09 2.40
C SER A 6 28.13 -9.08 0.94
N ARG A 7 28.11 -7.96 0.20
CA ARG A 7 29.24 -7.25 -0.43
C ARG A 7 30.12 -8.13 -1.34
N CYS A 8 29.81 -8.08 -2.65
CA CYS A 8 30.60 -8.48 -3.82
C CYS A 8 29.94 -7.80 -5.04
N LYS A 9 30.58 -7.35 -6.13
CA LYS A 9 31.96 -7.02 -6.59
C LYS A 9 31.69 -5.98 -7.72
N MET A 10 32.43 -4.90 -8.01
CA MET A 10 33.84 -4.49 -7.87
C MET A 10 34.88 -5.52 -8.35
N THR A 11 35.09 -5.53 -9.68
CA THR A 11 36.24 -6.02 -10.49
C THR A 11 35.80 -5.91 -11.97
N GLU A 12 36.59 -5.60 -13.00
CA GLU A 12 38.01 -5.17 -13.11
C GLU A 12 38.21 -4.48 -14.49
N MET A 13 38.97 -3.37 -14.59
CA MET A 13 40.34 -3.26 -15.12
C MET A 13 40.61 -3.56 -16.62
N ASN A 14 41.07 -2.52 -17.31
CA ASN A 14 42.16 -2.51 -18.33
C ASN A 14 41.84 -3.20 -19.69
N HIS A 15 42.66 -3.18 -20.76
CA HIS A 15 44.04 -2.68 -21.03
C HIS A 15 44.17 -2.42 -22.59
N LEU A 16 45.20 -1.91 -23.30
CA LEU A 16 46.66 -1.70 -23.16
C LEU A 16 47.12 -0.46 -24.01
N LYS A 17 47.95 0.46 -23.44
CA LYS A 17 49.20 1.05 -24.05
C LYS A 17 49.14 1.79 -25.43
N HIS A 18 50.17 2.43 -26.01
CA HIS A 18 51.53 2.96 -25.66
C HIS A 18 51.73 4.24 -26.52
N SER A 19 52.62 5.21 -26.27
CA SER A 19 54.09 5.11 -26.38
C SER A 19 54.80 6.45 -26.11
N GLY A 20 55.99 6.42 -25.50
CA GLY A 20 57.12 7.33 -25.78
C GLY A 20 57.09 8.77 -25.22
N SER A 21 58.20 9.38 -24.81
CA SER A 21 59.56 8.85 -24.53
C SER A 21 60.18 9.62 -23.36
N SER A 22 61.12 9.01 -22.65
CA SER A 22 62.01 9.69 -21.71
C SER A 22 63.00 10.59 -22.45
N ASP A 23 63.51 11.65 -21.80
CA ASP A 23 64.92 11.62 -21.38
C ASP A 23 65.26 12.59 -20.22
N LYS A 24 66.47 12.50 -19.68
CA LYS A 24 66.98 13.33 -18.55
C LYS A 24 68.21 14.14 -18.97
N PHE A 25 68.30 15.44 -18.68
CA PHE A 25 69.60 16.09 -18.41
C PHE A 25 69.55 17.44 -17.65
N ILE A 26 70.14 17.44 -16.45
CA ILE A 26 71.18 18.37 -15.94
C ILE A 26 71.09 19.90 -16.22
N VAL A 27 70.84 20.65 -15.13
CA VAL A 27 71.58 21.84 -14.63
C VAL A 27 71.65 23.14 -15.48
N ASN A 28 70.75 24.08 -15.12
CA ASN A 28 71.05 25.45 -14.62
C ASN A 28 71.45 26.59 -15.60
N LYS A 29 71.05 27.81 -15.19
CA LYS A 29 71.66 29.14 -15.47
C LYS A 29 71.31 29.83 -16.80
N LYS A 30 70.60 30.98 -16.70
CA LYS A 30 70.63 32.22 -17.54
C LYS A 30 70.68 32.06 -19.08
N ASP A 31 69.75 32.58 -19.90
CA ASP A 31 69.36 33.99 -20.07
C ASP A 31 68.11 34.18 -21.00
N ALA A 32 67.61 35.42 -21.12
CA ALA A 32 66.77 36.06 -22.17
C ALA A 32 65.65 35.32 -22.98
N ILE A 33 64.39 35.71 -22.75
CA ILE A 33 63.42 36.38 -23.70
C ILE A 33 63.45 35.93 -25.18
N PRO A 34 62.32 35.45 -25.78
CA PRO A 34 61.26 36.38 -26.20
C PRO A 34 59.78 35.91 -26.14
N THR A 35 58.87 36.88 -26.09
CA THR A 35 57.41 36.71 -25.97
C THR A 35 56.65 37.10 -27.25
N GLN A 36 56.40 36.14 -28.15
CA GLN A 36 55.49 36.34 -29.31
C GLN A 36 54.52 35.18 -29.60
N GLY A 37 54.60 34.05 -28.88
CA GLY A 37 53.80 32.85 -29.20
C GLY A 37 52.36 32.79 -28.65
N LEU A 38 51.92 33.76 -27.84
CA LEU A 38 50.67 33.62 -27.05
C LEU A 38 49.39 34.09 -27.74
N GLY A 39 49.43 35.15 -28.56
CA GLY A 39 48.22 35.73 -29.19
C GLY A 39 47.53 34.73 -30.13
N ASN A 40 48.24 34.28 -31.15
CA ASN A 40 47.74 33.35 -32.18
C ASN A 40 47.17 32.05 -31.61
N VAL A 41 47.63 31.60 -30.42
CA VAL A 41 47.10 30.43 -29.72
C VAL A 41 45.75 30.73 -29.06
N VAL A 42 45.57 31.90 -28.47
CA VAL A 42 44.27 32.34 -27.92
C VAL A 42 43.24 32.54 -29.03
N ASP A 43 43.63 33.18 -30.14
CA ASP A 43 42.71 33.48 -31.25
C ASP A 43 42.25 32.20 -31.96
N SER A 44 43.17 31.26 -32.19
CA SER A 44 42.83 29.96 -32.81
C SER A 44 42.02 29.05 -31.87
N VAL A 45 42.28 29.08 -30.55
CA VAL A 45 41.44 28.38 -29.57
C VAL A 45 40.03 28.98 -29.54
N SER A 46 39.89 30.30 -29.51
CA SER A 46 38.57 30.97 -29.54
C SER A 46 37.78 30.61 -30.80
N ALA A 47 38.39 30.75 -31.98
CA ALA A 47 37.74 30.39 -33.25
C ALA A 47 37.35 28.89 -33.33
N SER A 48 38.15 28.00 -32.74
CA SER A 48 37.80 26.56 -32.64
C SER A 48 36.64 26.30 -31.69
N LEU A 49 36.50 27.11 -30.63
CA LEU A 49 35.43 27.01 -29.64
C LEU A 49 34.10 27.51 -30.23
N ASP A 50 34.12 28.67 -30.90
CA ASP A 50 32.95 29.27 -31.53
C ASP A 50 32.40 28.36 -32.63
N GLY A 51 33.27 27.84 -33.51
CA GLY A 51 32.89 26.88 -34.55
C GLY A 51 32.32 25.56 -33.99
N ALA A 52 32.78 25.11 -32.82
CA ALA A 52 32.21 23.96 -32.11
C ALA A 52 30.84 24.26 -31.50
N VAL A 53 30.65 25.46 -30.92
CA VAL A 53 29.36 25.93 -30.38
C VAL A 53 28.32 26.07 -31.49
N ASP A 54 28.66 26.68 -32.63
CA ASP A 54 27.75 26.80 -33.77
C ASP A 54 27.36 25.43 -34.33
N SER A 55 28.34 24.52 -34.52
CA SER A 55 28.09 23.14 -34.98
C SER A 55 27.19 22.35 -34.03
N MET A 56 27.38 22.52 -32.71
CA MET A 56 26.53 21.92 -31.69
C MET A 56 25.12 22.53 -31.69
N SER A 57 24.99 23.85 -31.88
CA SER A 57 23.70 24.52 -31.96
C SER A 57 22.90 24.10 -33.19
N GLY A 58 23.56 23.94 -34.34
CA GLY A 58 22.97 23.41 -35.57
C GLY A 58 22.50 21.97 -35.40
N SER A 59 23.32 21.13 -34.75
CA SER A 59 22.97 19.75 -34.42
C SER A 59 21.76 19.66 -33.48
N LEU A 60 21.69 20.52 -32.46
CA LEU A 60 20.55 20.61 -31.54
C LEU A 60 19.26 21.11 -32.23
N ARG A 61 19.36 22.07 -33.15
CA ARG A 61 18.21 22.53 -33.98
C ARG A 61 17.73 21.44 -34.94
N GLY A 62 18.65 20.70 -35.56
CA GLY A 62 18.32 19.54 -36.40
C GLY A 62 17.65 18.42 -35.60
N ALA A 63 18.19 18.08 -34.43
CA ALA A 63 17.63 17.04 -33.55
C ALA A 63 16.25 17.42 -33.01
N THR A 64 16.04 18.67 -32.59
CA THR A 64 14.72 19.15 -32.10
C THR A 64 13.69 19.23 -33.22
N ALA A 65 14.07 19.64 -34.44
CA ALA A 65 13.20 19.60 -35.61
C ALA A 65 12.81 18.17 -36.01
N ALA A 66 13.77 17.23 -36.02
CA ALA A 66 13.52 15.82 -36.31
C ALA A 66 12.63 15.15 -35.26
N ALA A 67 12.85 15.44 -33.98
CA ALA A 67 11.98 14.97 -32.89
C ALA A 67 10.57 15.56 -33.01
N GLY A 68 10.44 16.84 -33.34
CA GLY A 68 9.15 17.49 -33.59
C GLY A 68 8.39 16.85 -34.77
N ALA A 69 9.08 16.51 -35.86
CA ALA A 69 8.48 15.81 -37.00
C ALA A 69 7.98 14.41 -36.62
N GLN A 70 8.79 13.62 -35.91
CA GLN A 70 8.40 12.27 -35.44
C GLN A 70 7.20 12.32 -34.47
N VAL A 71 7.14 13.32 -33.58
CA VAL A 71 5.99 13.54 -32.70
C VAL A 71 4.74 13.94 -33.49
N GLY A 72 4.88 14.78 -34.52
CA GLY A 72 3.78 15.16 -35.41
C GLY A 72 3.21 13.99 -36.21
N GLU A 73 4.07 13.14 -36.78
CA GLU A 73 3.68 11.94 -37.52
C GLU A 73 3.01 10.90 -36.60
N ALA A 74 3.58 10.65 -35.42
CA ALA A 74 2.98 9.76 -34.42
C ALA A 74 1.60 10.26 -33.94
N LEU A 75 1.43 11.58 -33.79
CA LEU A 75 0.16 12.18 -33.38
C LEU A 75 -0.90 12.12 -34.49
N ALA A 76 -0.51 12.34 -35.76
CA ALA A 76 -1.40 12.14 -36.90
C ALA A 76 -1.84 10.67 -37.06
N HIS A 77 -0.91 9.73 -36.87
CA HIS A 77 -1.21 8.29 -36.90
C HIS A 77 -2.14 7.87 -35.74
N ALA A 78 -1.96 8.43 -34.55
CA ALA A 78 -2.87 8.23 -33.42
C ALA A 78 -4.28 8.80 -33.68
N GLN A 79 -4.39 9.97 -34.31
CA GLN A 79 -5.68 10.55 -34.72
C GLN A 79 -6.38 9.67 -35.76
N GLY A 80 -5.64 9.16 -36.75
CA GLY A 80 -6.18 8.22 -37.76
C GLY A 80 -6.86 6.99 -37.16
N TYR A 81 -6.27 6.37 -36.13
CA TYR A 81 -6.91 5.25 -35.43
C TYR A 81 -8.17 5.66 -34.66
N VAL A 82 -8.20 6.84 -34.03
CA VAL A 82 -9.38 7.34 -33.31
C VAL A 82 -10.56 7.56 -34.26
N ASP A 83 -10.31 8.17 -35.43
CA ASP A 83 -11.37 8.45 -36.40
C ASP A 83 -11.78 7.21 -37.22
N GLN A 84 -10.88 6.26 -37.47
CA GLN A 84 -11.23 4.93 -37.98
C GLN A 84 -12.10 4.14 -36.97
N GLY A 85 -11.78 4.22 -35.68
CA GLY A 85 -12.59 3.65 -34.61
C GLY A 85 -13.98 4.28 -34.53
N ARG A 86 -14.08 5.61 -34.64
CA ARG A 86 -15.37 6.32 -34.70
C ARG A 86 -16.20 5.92 -35.93
N GLY A 87 -15.60 5.88 -37.11
CA GLY A 87 -16.30 5.51 -38.35
C GLY A 87 -16.83 4.07 -38.34
N THR A 88 -16.04 3.13 -37.80
CA THR A 88 -16.48 1.72 -37.66
C THR A 88 -17.57 1.56 -36.61
N LEU A 89 -17.48 2.24 -35.46
CA LEU A 89 -18.54 2.25 -34.45
C LEU A 89 -19.84 2.86 -35.00
N ALA A 90 -19.79 4.02 -35.65
CA ALA A 90 -20.96 4.67 -36.24
C ALA A 90 -21.63 3.81 -37.33
N GLY A 91 -20.83 3.08 -38.13
CA GLY A 91 -21.35 2.12 -39.11
C GLY A 91 -22.09 0.95 -38.47
N LEU A 92 -21.53 0.35 -37.41
CA LEU A 92 -22.17 -0.73 -36.65
C LEU A 92 -23.42 -0.25 -35.91
N GLU A 93 -23.38 0.95 -35.35
CA GLU A 93 -24.51 1.60 -34.67
C GLU A 93 -25.68 1.84 -35.63
N ALA A 94 -25.40 2.40 -36.82
CA ALA A 94 -26.41 2.61 -37.86
C ALA A 94 -27.03 1.29 -38.35
N GLN A 95 -26.23 0.23 -38.53
CA GLN A 95 -26.73 -1.11 -38.89
C GLN A 95 -27.59 -1.72 -37.78
N ALA A 96 -27.16 -1.64 -36.52
CA ALA A 96 -27.90 -2.16 -35.37
C ALA A 96 -29.25 -1.46 -35.20
N PHE A 97 -29.29 -0.12 -35.28
CA PHE A 97 -30.55 0.64 -35.21
C PHE A 97 -31.43 0.46 -36.46
N GLY A 98 -30.85 0.21 -37.64
CA GLY A 98 -31.58 -0.17 -38.84
C GLY A 98 -32.34 -1.48 -38.65
N LEU A 99 -31.62 -2.55 -38.31
CA LEU A 99 -32.20 -3.88 -38.02
C LEU A 99 -33.22 -3.84 -36.89
N LEU A 100 -33.01 -3.01 -35.85
CA LEU A 100 -33.95 -2.86 -34.74
C LEU A 100 -35.22 -2.11 -35.17
N LYS A 101 -35.12 -1.09 -36.04
CA LYS A 101 -36.29 -0.46 -36.67
C LYS A 101 -37.07 -1.42 -37.57
N GLU A 102 -36.38 -2.24 -38.36
CA GLU A 102 -37.02 -3.27 -39.20
C GLU A 102 -37.69 -4.35 -38.35
N GLY A 103 -37.07 -4.78 -37.24
CA GLY A 103 -37.67 -5.68 -36.26
C GLY A 103 -38.93 -5.11 -35.59
N VAL A 104 -38.92 -3.83 -35.20
CA VAL A 104 -40.11 -3.15 -34.66
C VAL A 104 -41.21 -2.99 -35.72
N ARG A 105 -40.83 -2.68 -36.96
CA ARG A 105 -41.77 -2.55 -38.08
C ARG A 105 -42.45 -3.88 -38.43
N THR A 106 -41.67 -4.94 -38.58
CA THR A 106 -42.19 -6.29 -38.85
C THR A 106 -43.01 -6.85 -37.69
N ALA A 107 -42.69 -6.48 -36.44
CA ALA A 107 -43.55 -6.78 -35.29
C ALA A 107 -44.90 -6.04 -35.33
N TYR A 108 -44.94 -4.80 -35.80
CA TYR A 108 -46.19 -4.07 -36.01
C TYR A 108 -47.02 -4.66 -37.17
N GLU A 109 -46.36 -5.01 -38.28
CA GLU A 109 -47.00 -5.62 -39.45
C GLU A 109 -47.49 -7.06 -39.19
N HIS A 110 -46.90 -7.78 -38.22
CA HIS A 110 -47.24 -9.16 -37.84
C HIS A 110 -47.39 -9.36 -36.32
N GLN A 111 -48.28 -8.60 -35.70
CA GLN A 111 -48.47 -8.55 -34.24
C GLN A 111 -48.76 -9.92 -33.59
N GLU A 112 -49.66 -10.74 -34.14
CA GLU A 112 -50.01 -12.06 -33.58
C GLU A 112 -48.83 -13.05 -33.63
N ALA A 113 -48.14 -13.12 -34.78
CA ALA A 113 -47.02 -14.03 -34.97
C ALA A 113 -45.82 -13.63 -34.09
N THR A 114 -45.53 -12.33 -33.98
CA THR A 114 -44.44 -11.85 -33.11
C THR A 114 -44.78 -11.95 -31.63
N ALA A 115 -46.04 -11.79 -31.22
CA ALA A 115 -46.48 -12.11 -29.86
C ALA A 115 -46.27 -13.60 -29.51
N ALA A 116 -46.65 -14.51 -30.42
CA ALA A 116 -46.43 -15.95 -30.22
C ALA A 116 -44.94 -16.32 -30.14
N VAL A 117 -44.10 -15.76 -31.03
CA VAL A 117 -42.64 -15.96 -31.00
C VAL A 117 -42.02 -15.35 -29.74
N ALA A 118 -42.44 -14.16 -29.32
CA ALA A 118 -41.97 -13.51 -28.10
C ALA A 118 -42.34 -14.31 -26.84
N LEU A 119 -43.55 -14.89 -26.76
CA LEU A 119 -43.96 -15.76 -25.66
C LEU A 119 -43.16 -17.08 -25.63
N ALA A 120 -42.92 -17.69 -26.80
CA ALA A 120 -42.10 -18.91 -26.90
C ALA A 120 -40.64 -18.64 -26.51
N ALA A 121 -40.05 -17.54 -27.00
CA ALA A 121 -38.72 -17.09 -26.63
C ALA A 121 -38.64 -16.77 -25.12
N ALA A 122 -39.62 -16.04 -24.56
CA ALA A 122 -39.67 -15.74 -23.14
C ALA A 122 -39.75 -17.01 -22.28
N ALA A 123 -40.52 -18.02 -22.70
CA ALA A 123 -40.64 -19.29 -21.99
C ALA A 123 -39.32 -20.08 -21.92
N VAL A 124 -38.44 -19.93 -22.93
CA VAL A 124 -37.14 -20.62 -23.02
C VAL A 124 -36.00 -19.80 -22.40
N LEU A 125 -35.94 -18.49 -22.64
CA LEU A 125 -34.85 -17.63 -22.19
C LEU A 125 -34.98 -17.21 -20.71
N LEU A 126 -36.20 -16.91 -20.21
CA LEU A 126 -36.33 -16.48 -18.81
C LEU A 126 -36.16 -17.67 -17.85
N PRO A 127 -35.38 -17.50 -16.76
CA PRO A 127 -35.05 -18.60 -15.85
C PRO A 127 -36.26 -19.13 -15.07
N GLY A 128 -37.32 -18.33 -14.91
CA GLY A 128 -38.58 -18.73 -14.28
C GLY A 128 -39.36 -19.78 -15.09
N PRO A 129 -39.92 -19.43 -16.26
CA PRO A 129 -40.72 -20.36 -17.07
C PRO A 129 -39.90 -21.56 -17.56
N ARG A 130 -38.60 -21.39 -17.88
CA ARG A 130 -37.70 -22.50 -18.21
C ARG A 130 -37.65 -23.56 -17.09
N ARG A 131 -37.65 -23.13 -15.82
CA ARG A 131 -37.62 -24.01 -14.64
C ARG A 131 -38.99 -24.63 -14.33
N LEU A 132 -40.08 -23.94 -14.69
CA LEU A 132 -41.45 -24.48 -14.64
C LEU A 132 -41.64 -25.57 -15.69
N LEU A 133 -41.28 -25.30 -16.95
CA LEU A 133 -41.30 -26.28 -18.05
C LEU A 133 -40.50 -27.53 -17.68
N TRP A 134 -39.25 -27.38 -17.22
CA TRP A 134 -38.40 -28.52 -16.83
C TRP A 134 -39.03 -29.37 -15.72
N ARG A 135 -39.71 -28.75 -14.74
CA ARG A 135 -40.45 -29.47 -13.69
C ARG A 135 -41.70 -30.19 -14.22
N MET A 136 -42.43 -29.58 -15.15
CA MET A 136 -43.68 -30.12 -15.69
C MET A 136 -43.48 -31.26 -16.71
N THR A 137 -42.55 -31.09 -17.65
CA THR A 137 -42.38 -32.03 -18.78
C THR A 137 -41.35 -33.10 -18.48
N LEU A 138 -40.13 -32.70 -18.12
CA LEU A 138 -39.00 -33.63 -17.93
C LEU A 138 -38.98 -34.26 -16.54
N GLY A 139 -39.52 -33.57 -15.52
CA GLY A 139 -39.72 -34.14 -14.18
C GLY A 139 -40.65 -35.36 -14.15
N ARG A 140 -41.57 -35.49 -15.11
CA ARG A 140 -42.48 -36.64 -15.26
C ARG A 140 -41.87 -37.85 -15.98
N LEU A 141 -40.71 -37.69 -16.62
CA LEU A 141 -40.04 -38.75 -17.39
C LEU A 141 -38.86 -39.39 -16.66
N GLN A 142 -38.51 -38.90 -15.46
CA GLN A 142 -37.52 -39.53 -14.59
C GLN A 142 -38.16 -40.70 -13.84
N SER A 143 -37.51 -41.87 -13.87
CA SER A 143 -38.01 -43.03 -13.12
C SER A 143 -37.97 -42.77 -11.61
N PRO A 144 -38.92 -43.33 -10.82
CA PRO A 144 -38.91 -43.16 -9.36
C PRO A 144 -37.60 -43.67 -8.73
N GLU A 145 -37.00 -44.72 -9.31
CA GLU A 145 -35.68 -45.21 -8.92
C GLU A 145 -34.56 -44.18 -9.13
N ALA A 146 -34.55 -43.43 -10.24
CA ALA A 146 -33.54 -42.40 -10.46
C ALA A 146 -33.65 -41.25 -9.44
N GLY A 147 -34.89 -40.88 -9.08
CA GLY A 147 -35.17 -39.94 -7.99
C GLY A 147 -34.65 -40.46 -6.64
N LEU A 148 -34.95 -41.71 -6.30
CA LEU A 148 -34.54 -42.35 -5.05
C LEU A 148 -33.01 -42.50 -4.95
N ARG A 149 -32.35 -43.00 -6.00
CA ARG A 149 -30.87 -43.09 -6.06
C ARG A 149 -30.21 -41.72 -5.92
N SER A 150 -30.77 -40.66 -6.50
CA SER A 150 -30.25 -39.28 -6.31
C SER A 150 -30.50 -38.76 -4.89
N ALA A 151 -31.62 -39.13 -4.24
CA ALA A 151 -31.88 -38.79 -2.85
C ALA A 151 -30.90 -39.50 -1.90
N GLU A 152 -30.61 -40.78 -2.11
CA GLU A 152 -29.60 -41.52 -1.34
C GLU A 152 -28.20 -40.90 -1.47
N GLN A 153 -27.77 -40.57 -2.71
CA GLN A 153 -26.47 -39.93 -2.94
C GLN A 153 -26.36 -38.60 -2.19
N ARG A 154 -27.43 -37.79 -2.20
CA ARG A 154 -27.49 -36.52 -1.46
C ARG A 154 -27.50 -36.74 0.05
N ALA A 155 -28.17 -37.78 0.55
CA ALA A 155 -28.18 -38.13 1.97
C ALA A 155 -26.79 -38.58 2.45
N LYS A 156 -26.08 -39.40 1.66
CA LYS A 156 -24.70 -39.83 1.92
C LYS A 156 -23.75 -38.63 1.95
N ALA A 157 -23.74 -37.81 0.88
CA ALA A 157 -22.91 -36.60 0.82
C ALA A 157 -23.23 -35.57 1.94
N LEU A 158 -24.51 -35.43 2.34
CA LEU A 158 -24.89 -34.60 3.47
C LEU A 158 -24.38 -35.16 4.80
N SER A 159 -24.41 -36.49 4.99
CA SER A 159 -23.88 -37.13 6.20
C SER A 159 -22.36 -36.94 6.33
N GLU A 160 -21.63 -37.02 5.22
CA GLU A 160 -20.19 -36.75 5.14
C GLU A 160 -19.86 -35.28 5.40
N ALA A 161 -20.65 -34.35 4.84
CA ALA A 161 -20.52 -32.92 5.13
C ALA A 161 -20.77 -32.61 6.61
N VAL A 162 -21.76 -33.26 7.24
CA VAL A 162 -22.08 -33.08 8.67
C VAL A 162 -21.02 -33.70 9.59
N THR A 163 -20.41 -34.84 9.25
CA THR A 163 -19.30 -35.39 10.05
C THR A 163 -18.03 -34.55 9.93
N PHE A 164 -17.71 -34.05 8.73
CA PHE A 164 -16.62 -33.09 8.53
C PHE A 164 -16.85 -31.78 9.32
N GLN A 165 -18.04 -31.19 9.23
CA GLN A 165 -18.38 -29.96 9.97
C GLN A 165 -18.30 -30.16 11.49
N LYS A 166 -18.71 -31.32 12.02
CA LYS A 166 -18.55 -31.64 13.45
C LYS A 166 -17.07 -31.67 13.90
N GLN A 167 -16.17 -32.17 13.04
CA GLN A 167 -14.72 -32.17 13.32
C GLN A 167 -14.11 -30.77 13.26
N GLU A 168 -14.57 -29.89 12.36
CA GLU A 168 -14.15 -28.49 12.37
C GLU A 168 -14.68 -27.73 13.59
N VAL A 169 -15.94 -27.97 13.99
CA VAL A 169 -16.52 -27.39 15.21
C VAL A 169 -15.75 -27.80 16.47
N SER A 170 -15.36 -29.07 16.62
CA SER A 170 -14.59 -29.49 17.81
C SER A 170 -13.21 -28.83 17.86
N LYS A 171 -12.47 -28.79 16.74
CA LYS A 171 -11.17 -28.09 16.64
C LYS A 171 -11.29 -26.59 16.98
N LEU A 172 -12.37 -25.94 16.54
CA LEU A 172 -12.62 -24.53 16.84
C LEU A 172 -13.01 -24.33 18.31
N GLN A 173 -13.82 -25.22 18.89
CA GLN A 173 -14.19 -25.20 20.30
C GLN A 173 -12.97 -25.37 21.23
N GLU A 174 -12.07 -26.30 20.91
CA GLU A 174 -10.79 -26.48 21.63
C GLU A 174 -9.92 -25.22 21.58
N ARG A 175 -9.79 -24.59 20.41
CA ARG A 175 -9.05 -23.32 20.24
C ARG A 175 -9.67 -22.18 21.03
N VAL A 176 -11.00 -22.06 21.04
CA VAL A 176 -11.73 -21.04 21.82
C VAL A 176 -11.54 -21.27 23.32
N ALA A 177 -11.64 -22.50 23.81
CA ALA A 177 -11.44 -22.82 25.23
C ALA A 177 -10.00 -22.51 25.70
N LEU A 178 -8.99 -22.80 24.88
CA LEU A 178 -7.60 -22.41 25.15
C LEU A 178 -7.44 -20.88 25.17
N ALA A 179 -7.97 -20.17 24.17
CA ALA A 179 -7.90 -18.71 24.10
C ALA A 179 -8.64 -18.02 25.26
N GLN A 180 -9.76 -18.58 25.73
CA GLN A 180 -10.48 -18.10 26.92
C GLN A 180 -9.63 -18.27 28.19
N ALA A 181 -9.04 -19.46 28.40
CA ALA A 181 -8.17 -19.70 29.55
C ALA A 181 -6.90 -18.82 29.55
N GLU A 182 -6.34 -18.49 28.38
CA GLU A 182 -5.23 -17.55 28.26
C GLU A 182 -5.67 -16.09 28.49
N TYR A 183 -6.84 -15.70 27.97
CA TYR A 183 -7.43 -14.38 28.20
C TYR A 183 -7.71 -14.12 29.69
N GLU A 184 -8.34 -15.07 30.40
CA GLU A 184 -8.59 -14.99 31.84
C GLU A 184 -7.28 -14.85 32.63
N ARG A 185 -6.26 -15.64 32.30
CA ARG A 185 -4.91 -15.53 32.90
C ARG A 185 -4.24 -14.19 32.60
N GLY A 186 -4.50 -13.59 31.45
CA GLY A 186 -4.02 -12.26 31.08
C GLY A 186 -4.73 -11.16 31.87
N ARG A 187 -6.07 -11.19 31.87
CA ARG A 187 -6.95 -10.28 32.61
C ARG A 187 -6.62 -10.27 34.10
N ASN A 188 -6.54 -11.43 34.75
CA ASN A 188 -6.28 -11.52 36.20
C ASN A 188 -4.90 -10.93 36.58
N LYS A 189 -3.91 -10.96 35.68
CA LYS A 189 -2.62 -10.27 35.89
C LYS A 189 -2.75 -8.76 35.74
N LEU A 190 -3.52 -8.28 34.78
CA LEU A 190 -3.78 -6.85 34.59
C LEU A 190 -4.58 -6.26 35.75
N GLU A 191 -5.59 -6.95 36.26
CA GLU A 191 -6.33 -6.57 37.47
C GLU A 191 -5.42 -6.50 38.72
N ALA A 192 -4.54 -7.51 38.91
CA ALA A 192 -3.57 -7.49 40.01
C ALA A 192 -2.59 -6.31 39.90
N SER A 193 -2.03 -6.04 38.70
CA SER A 193 -1.16 -4.88 38.48
C SER A 193 -1.91 -3.55 38.60
N ALA A 194 -3.19 -3.47 38.23
CA ALA A 194 -4.04 -2.30 38.44
C ALA A 194 -4.23 -2.02 39.94
N GLU A 195 -4.43 -3.06 40.75
CA GLU A 195 -4.52 -2.94 42.21
C GLU A 195 -3.19 -2.47 42.83
N GLU A 196 -2.05 -2.97 42.32
CA GLU A 196 -0.72 -2.50 42.72
C GLU A 196 -0.46 -1.03 42.34
N LEU A 197 -0.85 -0.60 41.14
CA LEU A 197 -0.80 0.81 40.72
C LEU A 197 -1.70 1.69 41.60
N ALA A 198 -2.91 1.22 41.95
CA ALA A 198 -3.81 1.93 42.85
C ALA A 198 -3.23 2.04 44.29
N LYS A 199 -2.59 0.98 44.79
CA LYS A 199 -1.83 0.99 46.06
C LYS A 199 -0.65 1.96 45.99
N LEU A 200 0.07 2.00 44.87
CA LEU A 200 1.22 2.89 44.65
C LEU A 200 0.79 4.37 44.58
N SER A 201 -0.27 4.70 43.84
CA SER A 201 -0.84 6.05 43.81
C SER A 201 -1.24 6.53 45.21
N ARG A 202 -1.93 5.69 46.00
CA ARG A 202 -2.28 6.01 47.40
C ARG A 202 -1.04 6.25 48.28
N ARG A 203 0.06 5.52 48.08
CA ARG A 203 1.34 5.73 48.78
C ARG A 203 2.01 7.04 48.34
N MET A 204 2.08 7.31 47.03
CA MET A 204 2.63 8.56 46.48
C MET A 204 1.84 9.79 46.92
N ARG A 205 0.51 9.68 47.02
CA ARG A 205 -0.36 10.76 47.53
C ARG A 205 -0.04 11.07 48.99
N ARG A 206 0.08 10.06 49.85
CA ARG A 206 0.52 10.23 51.26
C ARG A 206 1.92 10.82 51.40
N ALA A 207 2.84 10.45 50.52
CA ALA A 207 4.20 11.02 50.50
C ALA A 207 4.20 12.49 50.05
N HIS A 208 3.32 12.87 49.12
CA HIS A 208 3.11 14.27 48.71
C HIS A 208 2.42 15.09 49.80
N GLU A 209 1.36 14.55 50.42
CA GLU A 209 0.64 15.13 51.56
C GLU A 209 1.62 15.46 52.71
N GLY A 210 2.38 14.46 53.18
CA GLY A 210 3.37 14.66 54.26
C GLY A 210 4.58 15.53 53.87
N ALA A 211 4.97 15.57 52.59
CA ALA A 211 6.01 16.49 52.13
C ALA A 211 5.51 17.95 52.09
N ALA A 212 4.23 18.18 51.78
CA ALA A 212 3.62 19.51 51.85
C ALA A 212 3.49 20.00 53.31
N GLU A 213 3.05 19.13 54.23
CA GLU A 213 3.01 19.41 55.67
C GLU A 213 4.40 19.80 56.21
N LEU A 214 5.43 18.98 55.91
CA LEU A 214 6.82 19.27 56.28
C LEU A 214 7.34 20.57 55.63
N GLN A 215 6.92 20.89 54.41
CA GLN A 215 7.29 22.15 53.76
C GLN A 215 6.70 23.36 54.51
N ASP A 216 5.45 23.27 55.00
CA ASP A 216 4.81 24.34 55.76
C ASP A 216 5.36 24.49 57.18
N ASP A 217 5.74 23.41 57.86
CA ASP A 217 6.48 23.49 59.12
C ASP A 217 7.87 24.08 58.93
N LEU A 218 8.60 23.67 57.90
CA LEU A 218 9.89 24.28 57.55
C LEU A 218 9.75 25.76 57.16
N ARG A 219 8.63 26.19 56.57
CA ARG A 219 8.33 27.63 56.31
C ARG A 219 8.15 28.42 57.61
N ARG A 220 7.47 27.85 58.61
CA ARG A 220 7.28 28.45 59.96
C ARG A 220 8.60 28.59 60.72
N MET A 221 9.50 27.59 60.61
CA MET A 221 10.81 27.62 61.26
C MET A 221 11.75 28.66 60.62
N ARG A 222 12.10 29.72 61.37
CA ARG A 222 12.94 30.84 60.89
C ARG A 222 14.46 30.62 61.07
N LEU A 223 14.93 29.37 61.02
CA LEU A 223 16.34 29.01 61.18
C LEU A 223 17.06 28.94 59.82
N PRO A 224 18.33 29.35 59.71
CA PRO A 224 19.06 29.36 58.43
C PRO A 224 19.20 27.95 57.82
N GLN A 225 19.37 26.91 58.64
CA GLN A 225 19.44 25.52 58.16
C GLN A 225 18.11 24.98 57.59
N SER A 226 16.97 25.64 57.82
CA SER A 226 15.71 25.25 57.18
C SER A 226 15.69 25.56 55.68
N VAL A 227 16.47 26.54 55.21
CA VAL A 227 16.45 27.01 53.81
C VAL A 227 16.82 25.91 52.80
N PRO A 228 17.95 25.19 52.91
CA PRO A 228 18.27 24.09 51.99
C PRO A 228 17.27 22.92 52.10
N LEU A 229 16.73 22.66 53.30
CA LEU A 229 15.73 21.62 53.51
C LEU A 229 14.41 21.95 52.80
N ARG A 230 13.95 23.22 52.81
CA ARG A 230 12.77 23.66 52.05
C ARG A 230 12.89 23.36 50.55
N SER A 231 14.06 23.57 49.96
CA SER A 231 14.31 23.24 48.54
C SER A 231 14.33 21.73 48.28
N ALA A 232 14.96 20.94 49.14
CA ALA A 232 14.97 19.48 49.00
C ALA A 232 13.57 18.87 49.13
N VAL A 233 12.81 19.27 50.17
CA VAL A 233 11.42 18.82 50.38
C VAL A 233 10.51 19.24 49.23
N ALA A 234 10.64 20.48 48.71
CA ALA A 234 9.89 20.92 47.53
C ALA A 234 10.22 20.09 46.27
N GLN A 235 11.49 19.74 46.07
CA GLN A 235 11.90 18.87 44.97
C GLN A 235 11.29 17.47 45.11
N HIS A 236 11.35 16.86 46.30
CA HIS A 236 10.75 15.55 46.57
C HIS A 236 9.22 15.54 46.45
N ALA A 237 8.54 16.62 46.87
CA ALA A 237 7.11 16.79 46.63
C ALA A 237 6.80 16.85 45.12
N SER A 238 7.57 17.62 44.35
CA SER A 238 7.35 17.75 42.90
C SER A 238 7.54 16.43 42.13
N THR A 239 8.51 15.60 42.53
CA THR A 239 8.75 14.29 41.89
C THR A 239 7.68 13.27 42.28
N ALA A 240 7.24 13.26 43.54
CA ALA A 240 6.11 12.44 43.99
C ALA A 240 4.80 12.80 43.26
N GLU A 241 4.53 14.10 43.04
CA GLU A 241 3.35 14.55 42.31
C GLU A 241 3.40 14.17 40.82
N GLY A 242 4.57 14.33 40.19
CA GLY A 242 4.80 13.93 38.80
C GLY A 242 4.58 12.43 38.59
N GLN A 243 5.15 11.60 39.47
CA GLN A 243 4.96 10.15 39.45
C GLN A 243 3.50 9.75 39.71
N ARG A 244 2.83 10.37 40.70
CA ARG A 244 1.39 10.14 40.96
C ARG A 244 0.54 10.41 39.72
N LYS A 245 0.75 11.55 39.04
CA LYS A 245 0.02 11.93 37.82
C LYS A 245 0.24 10.96 36.66
N VAL A 246 1.41 10.32 36.56
CA VAL A 246 1.67 9.26 35.56
C VAL A 246 0.92 7.97 35.94
N VAL A 247 0.97 7.55 37.21
CA VAL A 247 0.24 6.36 37.69
C VAL A 247 -1.27 6.52 37.54
N GLU A 248 -1.83 7.70 37.85
CA GLU A 248 -3.26 7.99 37.68
C GLU A 248 -3.71 7.93 36.21
N ARG A 249 -2.87 8.32 35.25
CA ARG A 249 -3.16 8.13 33.81
C ARG A 249 -3.21 6.66 33.44
N MET A 250 -2.22 5.86 33.87
CA MET A 250 -2.21 4.42 33.59
C MET A 250 -3.43 3.69 34.16
N ILE A 251 -3.91 4.09 35.34
CA ILE A 251 -5.15 3.56 35.93
C ILE A 251 -6.38 3.96 35.09
N LEU A 252 -6.46 5.20 34.62
CA LEU A 252 -7.56 5.64 33.75
C LEU A 252 -7.55 4.94 32.38
N ASP A 253 -6.37 4.65 31.83
CA ASP A 253 -6.23 3.95 30.54
C ASP A 253 -6.50 2.43 30.64
N LEU A 254 -6.31 1.82 31.82
CA LEU A 254 -6.79 0.47 32.14
C LEU A 254 -8.32 0.45 32.31
N ALA A 255 -8.89 1.39 33.07
CA ALA A 255 -10.34 1.50 33.25
C ALA A 255 -11.09 1.72 31.93
N ARG A 256 -10.49 2.45 30.98
CA ARG A 256 -10.99 2.60 29.60
C ARG A 256 -11.03 1.30 28.79
N GLN A 257 -10.24 0.29 29.16
CA GLN A 257 -10.20 -1.04 28.53
C GLN A 257 -11.16 -2.04 29.22
N GLY A 258 -11.87 -1.61 30.27
CA GLY A 258 -12.80 -2.47 31.01
C GLY A 258 -12.12 -3.34 32.09
N ILE A 259 -11.01 -2.85 32.64
CA ILE A 259 -10.19 -3.49 33.69
C ILE A 259 -10.22 -2.61 34.96
#